data_AF-A0A3B1ATL6-F1
#
_entry.id   AF-A0A3B1ATL6-F1
#
_cell.length_a   1.000
_cell.length_b   1.000
_cell.length_c   1.000
_cell.angle_alpha   90.00
_cell.angle_beta   90.00
_cell.angle_gamma   90.00
#
_symmetry.space_group_name_H-M   'P 1'
#
loop_
_entity.id
_entity.type
_entity.pdbx_description
1 polymer ?
#
loop_
_entity_poly.entity_id
_entity_poly.type
_entity_poly.pdbx_seq_one_letter_code
_entity_poly.pdbx_strand_id
1 'polypeptide(L)'
;MVPIKSPLLNDIQNISHGFFTRQGGCSTGLYKSLNCGPGSDDKPENVERNRQNICASLGAENIRLCGLYQIHSNIVHYLDNINNDYILPKGDALVTKQRNTALGILTADCAPVLLADPINNIIGAAHAGWKGALTGILENTVKVMCDNGATLENIRAAIGPCIAQESYEVGPEFLENFIDQKAEYKSFFINSQKDGYHLFNLKGFAEKRLKEMGIMTLDTLPFDTYANADNFFSYRRTTHHNEQDYGRQLSVIMRQ
;
A
#
# COMPACT_ATOMS: atom_id res chain seq x y z
N MET A 1 4.75 15.89 11.27
CA MET A 1 4.42 14.86 10.26
C MET A 1 2.92 14.74 10.21
N VAL A 2 2.29 14.99 9.06
CA VAL A 2 0.83 14.89 8.89
C VAL A 2 0.58 13.85 7.79
N PRO A 3 -0.07 12.72 8.09
CA PRO A 3 -0.39 11.73 7.07
C PRO A 3 -1.50 12.24 6.15
N ILE A 4 -1.50 11.76 4.91
CA ILE A 4 -2.66 11.88 4.04
C ILE A 4 -3.72 10.90 4.57
N LYS A 5 -4.95 11.38 4.70
CA LYS A 5 -6.09 10.59 5.20
C LYS A 5 -7.12 10.43 4.10
N SER A 6 -7.63 9.21 3.95
CA SER A 6 -8.90 8.97 3.27
C SER A 6 -10.05 9.51 4.12
N PRO A 7 -10.94 10.39 3.59
CA PRO A 7 -12.15 10.82 4.30
C PRO A 7 -13.01 9.63 4.74
N LEU A 8 -13.14 8.63 3.86
CA LEU A 8 -13.96 7.44 4.10
C LEU A 8 -13.55 6.64 5.34
N LEU A 9 -12.24 6.45 5.54
CA LEU A 9 -11.71 5.74 6.70
C LEU A 9 -11.61 6.65 7.93
N ASN A 10 -11.52 7.97 7.75
CA ASN A 10 -11.43 8.94 8.84
C ASN A 10 -12.75 9.03 9.64
N ASP A 11 -13.87 8.70 9.01
CA ASP A 11 -15.19 8.68 9.64
C ASP A 11 -15.47 7.41 10.46
N ILE A 12 -14.53 6.46 10.51
CA ILE A 12 -14.68 5.23 11.28
C ILE A 12 -14.17 5.44 12.71
N GLN A 13 -15.06 5.30 13.69
CA GLN A 13 -14.68 5.32 15.11
C GLN A 13 -13.71 4.16 15.44
N ASN A 14 -12.73 4.42 16.31
CA ASN A 14 -11.73 3.47 16.78
C ASN A 14 -10.80 2.91 15.67
N ILE A 15 -10.74 3.56 14.51
CA ILE A 15 -9.70 3.30 13.50
C ILE A 15 -8.81 4.51 13.36
N SER A 16 -7.49 4.26 13.36
CA SER A 16 -6.47 5.22 12.99
C SER A 16 -5.72 4.72 11.77
N HIS A 17 -5.70 5.50 10.71
CA HIS A 17 -4.96 5.18 9.48
C HIS A 17 -4.07 6.34 9.02
N GLY A 18 -3.26 6.11 8.00
CA GLY A 18 -2.53 7.19 7.34
C GLY A 18 -1.68 6.69 6.21
N PHE A 19 -1.66 7.46 5.12
CA PHE A 19 -0.70 7.31 4.04
C PHE A 19 0.41 8.35 4.25
N PHE A 20 1.57 7.92 4.75
CA PHE A 20 2.62 8.84 5.12
C PHE A 20 3.48 9.24 3.91
N THR A 21 3.78 10.53 3.83
CA THR A 21 4.64 11.11 2.78
C THR A 21 6.12 10.91 3.12
N ARG A 22 7.03 11.36 2.27
CA ARG A 22 8.48 11.37 2.55
C ARG A 22 8.90 12.44 3.57
N GLN A 23 7.96 13.25 4.09
CA GLN A 23 8.22 14.46 4.88
C GLN A 23 8.15 14.22 6.39
N GLY A 24 8.96 14.95 7.16
CA GLY A 24 8.92 14.95 8.62
C GLY A 24 9.64 13.79 9.31
N GLY A 25 10.58 13.13 8.63
CA GLY A 25 11.47 12.14 9.22
C GLY A 25 12.89 12.68 9.49
N CYS A 26 13.81 11.77 9.82
CA CYS A 26 15.18 12.08 10.20
C CYS A 26 16.27 11.57 9.23
N SER A 27 15.88 10.82 8.20
CA SER A 27 16.80 10.33 7.18
C SER A 27 17.32 11.46 6.28
N THR A 28 18.46 11.24 5.63
CA THR A 28 19.14 12.23 4.78
C THR A 28 19.46 11.67 3.39
N GLY A 29 19.98 12.49 2.49
CA GLY A 29 20.34 12.07 1.12
C GLY A 29 19.14 11.55 0.33
N LEU A 30 19.32 10.41 -0.36
CA LEU A 30 18.29 9.73 -1.15
C LEU A 30 17.04 9.39 -0.31
N TYR A 31 17.25 9.14 0.98
CA TYR A 31 16.21 8.75 1.95
C TYR A 31 15.56 9.94 2.64
N LYS A 32 15.94 11.18 2.30
CA LYS A 32 15.36 12.37 2.92
C LYS A 32 13.83 12.40 2.72
N SER A 33 12.99 12.46 3.75
CA SER A 33 13.27 12.51 5.19
C SER A 33 12.70 11.33 5.97
N LEU A 34 11.55 10.79 5.57
CA LEU A 34 10.80 9.77 6.31
C LEU A 34 10.85 8.40 5.62
N ASN A 35 12.06 7.86 5.44
CA ASN A 35 12.22 6.51 4.94
C ASN A 35 11.85 5.49 6.01
N CYS A 36 10.94 4.56 5.67
CA CYS A 36 10.46 3.53 6.59
C CYS A 36 10.86 2.11 6.17
N GLY A 37 11.65 1.95 5.10
CA GLY A 37 12.02 0.66 4.54
C GLY A 37 13.26 0.04 5.16
N PRO A 38 13.18 -1.05 5.95
CA PRO A 38 14.36 -1.67 6.56
C PRO A 38 15.30 -2.35 5.57
N GLY A 39 14.84 -2.58 4.33
CA GLY A 39 15.65 -3.13 3.24
C GLY A 39 16.27 -2.07 2.32
N SER A 40 16.37 -0.81 2.75
CA SER A 40 17.19 0.22 2.07
C SER A 40 18.59 0.29 2.66
N ASP A 41 19.53 0.93 1.96
CA ASP A 41 20.89 1.22 2.47
C ASP A 41 20.93 2.46 3.39
N ASP A 42 19.79 2.91 3.90
CA ASP A 42 19.71 3.93 4.95
C ASP A 42 20.21 3.40 6.30
N LYS A 43 20.53 4.31 7.21
CA LYS A 43 20.89 3.95 8.58
C LYS A 43 19.71 3.27 9.29
N PRO A 44 19.86 2.03 9.81
CA PRO A 44 18.77 1.33 10.48
C PRO A 44 18.13 2.13 11.61
N GLU A 45 18.91 2.94 12.34
CA GLU A 45 18.41 3.76 13.44
C GLU A 45 17.50 4.89 12.96
N ASN A 46 17.75 5.44 11.76
CA ASN A 46 16.88 6.45 11.16
C ASN A 46 15.55 5.82 10.74
N VAL A 47 15.60 4.65 10.09
CA VAL A 47 14.42 3.92 9.65
C VAL A 47 13.54 3.55 10.84
N GLU A 48 14.14 3.03 11.91
CA GLU A 48 13.42 2.68 13.13
C GLU A 48 12.80 3.91 13.79
N ARG A 49 13.55 5.01 13.94
CA ARG A 49 13.02 6.27 14.48
C ARG A 49 11.86 6.82 13.64
N ASN A 50 11.96 6.75 12.32
CA ASN A 50 10.87 7.17 11.42
C ASN A 50 9.60 6.33 11.65
N ARG A 51 9.74 5.00 11.80
CA ARG A 51 8.61 4.10 12.08
C ARG A 51 8.00 4.35 13.47
N GLN A 52 8.83 4.58 14.49
CA GLN A 52 8.37 4.95 15.83
C GLN A 52 7.59 6.26 15.85
N ASN A 53 8.08 7.28 15.12
CA ASN A 53 7.39 8.57 14.98
C ASN A 53 6.01 8.41 14.32
N ILE A 54 5.90 7.53 13.31
CA ILE A 54 4.62 7.20 12.67
C ILE A 54 3.68 6.55 13.69
N CYS A 55 4.13 5.54 14.43
CA CYS A 55 3.31 4.89 15.46
C CYS A 55 2.81 5.87 16.51
N ALA A 56 3.69 6.71 17.04
CA ALA A 56 3.32 7.74 18.03
C ALA A 56 2.23 8.70 17.51
N SER A 57 2.17 8.93 16.19
CA SER A 57 1.14 9.79 15.58
C SER A 57 -0.25 9.14 15.45
N LEU A 58 -0.39 7.84 15.70
CA LEU A 58 -1.68 7.11 15.61
C LEU A 58 -2.53 7.20 16.89
N GLY A 59 -2.03 7.87 17.94
CA GLY A 59 -2.83 8.25 19.10
C GLY A 59 -3.21 7.11 20.05
N ALA A 60 -2.44 6.03 20.10
CA ALA A 60 -2.62 4.95 21.08
C ALA A 60 -1.30 4.60 21.80
N GLU A 61 -1.41 4.07 23.01
CA GLU A 61 -0.28 3.56 23.78
C GLU A 61 0.05 2.11 23.38
N ASN A 62 1.31 1.70 23.52
CA ASN A 62 1.76 0.31 23.26
C ASN A 62 1.42 -0.20 21.85
N ILE A 63 1.50 0.68 20.85
CA ILE A 63 1.24 0.31 19.45
C ILE A 63 2.30 -0.65 18.95
N ARG A 64 1.82 -1.74 18.33
CA ARG A 64 2.67 -2.69 17.64
C ARG A 64 2.56 -2.52 16.12
N LEU A 65 3.62 -2.06 15.47
CA LEU A 65 3.69 -2.01 14.01
C LEU A 65 4.11 -3.36 13.43
N CYS A 66 3.18 -3.99 12.72
CA CYS A 66 3.41 -5.23 11.99
C CYS A 66 3.58 -4.95 10.51
N GLY A 67 4.73 -5.34 9.97
CA GLY A 67 5.02 -5.27 8.54
C GLY A 67 5.22 -6.65 7.93
N LEU A 68 5.70 -6.65 6.69
CA LEU A 68 5.97 -7.83 5.87
C LEU A 68 7.35 -7.75 5.24
N TYR A 69 7.87 -8.90 4.83
CA TYR A 69 8.86 -8.97 3.77
C TYR A 69 8.11 -9.08 2.44
N GLN A 70 7.86 -7.92 1.81
CA GLN A 70 7.05 -7.78 0.61
C GLN A 70 7.74 -8.36 -0.61
N ILE A 71 7.04 -9.23 -1.35
CA ILE A 71 7.62 -10.02 -2.47
C ILE A 71 6.76 -9.96 -3.74
N HIS A 72 5.81 -9.02 -3.82
CA HIS A 72 4.88 -8.85 -4.94
C HIS A 72 4.07 -10.14 -5.23
N SER A 73 3.70 -10.85 -4.17
CA SER A 73 2.86 -12.04 -4.16
C SER A 73 1.38 -11.69 -3.95
N ASN A 74 0.55 -12.73 -3.89
CA ASN A 74 -0.84 -12.67 -3.42
C ASN A 74 -1.00 -13.30 -2.01
N ILE A 75 0.10 -13.45 -1.24
CA ILE A 75 0.10 -14.08 0.09
C ILE A 75 -0.38 -13.08 1.14
N VAL A 76 -1.34 -13.51 1.95
CA VAL A 76 -1.95 -12.72 3.02
C VAL A 76 -1.78 -13.44 4.35
N HIS A 77 -1.41 -12.72 5.41
CA HIS A 77 -1.32 -13.27 6.76
C HIS A 77 -2.39 -12.67 7.66
N TYR A 78 -3.13 -13.53 8.36
CA TYR A 78 -4.01 -13.12 9.45
C TYR A 78 -3.22 -13.11 10.76
N LEU A 79 -3.22 -11.97 11.46
CA LEU A 79 -2.54 -11.78 12.73
C LEU A 79 -3.54 -11.89 13.87
N ASP A 80 -3.58 -13.04 14.54
CA ASP A 80 -4.50 -13.29 15.66
C ASP A 80 -3.81 -13.31 17.04
N ASN A 81 -2.51 -13.58 17.06
CA ASN A 81 -1.70 -13.57 18.26
C ASN A 81 -0.25 -13.23 17.92
N ILE A 82 0.12 -11.97 18.13
CA ILE A 82 1.46 -11.51 17.80
C ILE A 82 2.34 -11.66 19.04
N ASN A 83 3.23 -12.66 19.03
CA ASN A 83 4.24 -12.87 20.09
C ASN A 83 5.38 -11.87 19.93
N ASN A 84 6.18 -11.62 20.98
CA ASN A 84 7.29 -10.64 20.93
C ASN A 84 8.30 -10.92 19.79
N ASP A 85 8.46 -12.18 19.38
CA ASP A 85 9.36 -12.61 18.30
C ASP A 85 8.75 -12.48 16.89
N TYR A 86 8.02 -11.41 16.61
CA TYR A 86 7.41 -11.22 15.28
C TYR A 86 8.48 -10.98 14.22
N ILE A 87 8.77 -12.03 13.45
CA ILE A 87 9.62 -11.99 12.27
C ILE A 87 8.75 -11.59 11.08
N LEU A 88 9.23 -10.67 10.24
CA LEU A 88 8.52 -10.21 9.04
C LEU A 88 8.22 -11.41 8.12
N PRO A 89 6.95 -11.85 7.99
CA PRO A 89 6.65 -12.97 7.14
C PRO A 89 6.69 -12.55 5.67
N LYS A 90 7.05 -13.48 4.79
CA LYS A 90 6.99 -13.24 3.34
C LYS A 90 5.53 -13.14 2.90
N GLY A 91 5.16 -12.04 2.26
CA GLY A 91 3.80 -11.82 1.77
C GLY A 91 3.54 -10.34 1.50
N ASP A 92 2.34 -10.02 1.08
CA ASP A 92 2.01 -8.69 0.58
C ASP A 92 0.70 -8.13 1.17
N ALA A 93 0.03 -8.84 2.08
CA ALA A 93 -1.02 -8.25 2.90
C ALA A 93 -1.09 -8.83 4.31
N LEU A 94 -1.63 -8.01 5.21
CA LEU A 94 -1.94 -8.37 6.59
C LEU A 94 -3.42 -8.11 6.86
N VAL A 95 -4.02 -8.94 7.72
CA VAL A 95 -5.37 -8.76 8.25
C VAL A 95 -5.34 -9.00 9.75
N THR A 96 -6.10 -8.24 10.55
CA THR A 96 -6.22 -8.50 11.99
C THR A 96 -7.54 -8.00 12.58
N LYS A 97 -7.88 -8.57 13.74
CA LYS A 97 -8.89 -8.06 14.68
C LYS A 97 -8.26 -7.46 15.94
N GLN A 98 -6.95 -7.51 16.10
CA GLN A 98 -6.32 -7.10 17.34
C GLN A 98 -6.33 -5.57 17.48
N ARG A 99 -6.65 -5.10 18.69
CA ARG A 99 -6.47 -3.68 19.06
C ARG A 99 -4.99 -3.34 19.20
N ASN A 100 -4.66 -2.07 19.05
CA ASN A 100 -3.31 -1.51 19.16
C ASN A 100 -2.27 -2.21 18.24
N THR A 101 -2.76 -2.88 17.19
CA THR A 101 -1.94 -3.53 16.17
C THR A 101 -2.05 -2.73 14.88
N ALA A 102 -0.96 -2.06 14.53
CA ALA A 102 -0.85 -1.26 13.32
C ALA A 102 -0.32 -2.13 12.17
N LEU A 103 -1.10 -2.27 11.09
CA LEU A 103 -0.70 -2.97 9.88
C LEU A 103 0.00 -2.00 8.94
N GLY A 104 1.28 -2.25 8.63
CA GLY A 104 2.13 -1.38 7.82
C GLY A 104 2.49 -1.96 6.46
N ILE A 105 2.25 -1.20 5.40
CA ILE A 105 2.63 -1.53 4.02
C ILE A 105 3.63 -0.50 3.50
N LEU A 106 4.77 -0.97 3.00
CA LEU A 106 5.80 -0.11 2.41
C LEU A 106 5.57 0.04 0.91
N THR A 107 5.69 1.25 0.39
CA THR A 107 5.54 1.53 -1.04
C THR A 107 6.54 2.58 -1.51
N ALA A 108 6.82 2.53 -2.81
CA ALA A 108 7.33 3.64 -3.61
C ALA A 108 6.90 3.34 -5.05
N ASP A 109 5.71 3.83 -5.43
CA ASP A 109 4.96 3.59 -6.69
C ASP A 109 3.90 2.49 -6.68
N CYS A 110 4.10 1.36 -6.01
CA CYS A 110 3.03 0.36 -5.86
C CYS A 110 1.86 0.91 -5.05
N ALA A 111 0.63 0.41 -5.27
CA ALA A 111 -0.56 0.90 -4.60
C ALA A 111 -0.71 0.30 -3.19
N PRO A 112 -0.66 1.10 -2.10
CA PRO A 112 -1.07 0.64 -0.79
C PRO A 112 -2.60 0.70 -0.69
N VAL A 113 -3.23 -0.38 -0.25
CA VAL A 113 -4.68 -0.43 -0.01
C VAL A 113 -4.95 -0.72 1.45
N LEU A 114 -5.70 0.17 2.11
CA LEU A 114 -6.15 0.00 3.49
C LEU A 114 -7.64 -0.36 3.48
N LEU A 115 -8.02 -1.38 4.25
CA LEU A 115 -9.38 -1.89 4.32
C LEU A 115 -9.86 -1.96 5.76
N ALA A 116 -11.14 -1.68 5.98
CA ALA A 116 -11.76 -1.79 7.29
C ALA A 116 -13.21 -2.28 7.17
N ASP A 117 -13.56 -3.28 7.97
CA ASP A 117 -14.94 -3.55 8.35
C ASP A 117 -15.17 -2.94 9.75
N PRO A 118 -15.88 -1.80 9.83
CA PRO A 118 -16.10 -1.10 11.09
C PRO A 118 -17.10 -1.82 12.02
N ILE A 119 -17.95 -2.69 11.48
CA ILE A 119 -18.99 -3.40 12.25
C ILE A 119 -18.38 -4.63 12.92
N ASN A 120 -17.63 -5.42 12.15
CA ASN A 120 -16.99 -6.64 12.62
C ASN A 120 -15.58 -6.42 13.19
N ASN A 121 -15.13 -5.16 13.19
CA ASN A 121 -13.85 -4.69 13.76
C ASN A 121 -12.62 -5.41 13.18
N ILE A 122 -12.60 -5.57 11.86
CA ILE A 122 -11.50 -6.19 11.11
C ILE A 122 -10.84 -5.13 10.25
N ILE A 123 -9.51 -5.10 10.25
CA ILE A 123 -8.72 -4.24 9.37
C ILE A 123 -7.81 -5.09 8.49
N GLY A 124 -7.52 -4.58 7.30
CA GLY A 124 -6.59 -5.17 6.34
C GLY A 124 -5.70 -4.10 5.72
N ALA A 125 -4.47 -4.47 5.37
CA ALA A 125 -3.57 -3.63 4.61
C ALA A 125 -2.85 -4.47 3.56
N ALA A 126 -2.87 -4.02 2.30
CA ALA A 126 -2.32 -4.75 1.17
C ALA A 126 -1.37 -3.89 0.33
N HIS A 127 -0.30 -4.53 -0.14
CA HIS A 127 0.63 -4.04 -1.14
C HIS A 127 0.21 -4.53 -2.53
N ALA A 128 -0.46 -3.67 -3.29
CA ALA A 128 -0.91 -3.96 -4.65
C ALA A 128 0.04 -3.32 -5.68
N GLY A 129 1.23 -3.88 -5.82
CA GLY A 129 2.03 -3.70 -7.05
C GLY A 129 1.36 -4.42 -8.23
N TRP A 130 1.77 -4.12 -9.47
CA TRP A 130 1.11 -4.67 -10.67
C TRP A 130 0.94 -6.19 -10.63
N LYS A 131 1.99 -6.93 -10.22
CA LYS A 131 1.97 -8.39 -10.13
C LYS A 131 1.02 -8.89 -9.06
N GLY A 132 1.05 -8.30 -7.87
CA GLY A 132 0.13 -8.65 -6.78
C GLY A 132 -1.32 -8.36 -7.15
N ALA A 133 -1.58 -7.19 -7.74
CA ALA A 133 -2.91 -6.80 -8.20
C ALA A 133 -3.45 -7.77 -9.27
N LEU A 134 -2.61 -8.15 -10.23
CA LEU A 134 -2.97 -9.09 -11.29
C LEU A 134 -3.21 -10.52 -10.76
N THR A 135 -2.39 -10.96 -9.80
CA THR A 135 -2.42 -12.33 -9.23
C THR A 135 -3.37 -12.50 -8.04
N GLY A 136 -4.05 -11.43 -7.64
CA GLY A 136 -5.19 -11.51 -6.74
C GLY A 136 -4.92 -11.15 -5.27
N ILE A 137 -3.95 -10.29 -4.97
CA ILE A 137 -3.67 -9.88 -3.58
C ILE A 137 -4.89 -9.21 -2.92
N LEU A 138 -5.65 -8.41 -3.66
CA LEU A 138 -6.83 -7.71 -3.14
C LEU A 138 -7.96 -8.70 -2.84
N GLU A 139 -8.20 -9.65 -3.76
CA GLU A 139 -9.12 -10.76 -3.56
C GLU A 139 -8.77 -11.59 -2.34
N ASN A 140 -7.51 -12.00 -2.22
CA ASN A 140 -7.08 -12.79 -1.09
C ASN A 140 -7.18 -12.00 0.22
N THR A 141 -6.94 -10.68 0.21
CA THR A 141 -7.05 -9.85 1.40
C THR A 141 -8.50 -9.77 1.88
N VAL A 142 -9.43 -9.46 0.98
CA VAL A 142 -10.86 -9.41 1.28
C VAL A 142 -11.36 -10.79 1.71
N LYS A 143 -10.93 -11.87 1.03
CA LYS A 143 -11.27 -13.24 1.43
C LYS A 143 -10.82 -13.53 2.86
N VAL A 144 -9.58 -13.22 3.23
CA VAL A 144 -9.08 -13.44 4.60
C VAL A 144 -9.84 -12.58 5.61
N MET A 145 -10.22 -11.35 5.26
CA MET A 145 -11.10 -10.53 6.11
C MET A 145 -12.45 -11.25 6.34
N CYS A 146 -13.09 -11.73 5.28
CA CYS A 146 -14.39 -12.41 5.36
C CYS A 146 -14.32 -13.77 6.05
N ASP A 147 -13.28 -14.57 5.81
CA ASP A 147 -13.03 -15.83 6.52
C ASP A 147 -12.90 -15.60 8.04
N ASN A 148 -12.47 -14.40 8.42
CA ASN A 148 -12.37 -13.97 9.81
C ASN A 148 -13.60 -13.17 10.27
N GLY A 149 -14.68 -13.10 9.50
CA GLY A 149 -15.96 -12.54 9.94
C GLY A 149 -16.27 -11.11 9.49
N ALA A 150 -15.48 -10.53 8.57
CA ALA A 150 -15.92 -9.33 7.86
C ALA A 150 -17.04 -9.67 6.88
N THR A 151 -17.83 -8.68 6.53
CA THR A 151 -18.89 -8.80 5.51
C THR A 151 -18.62 -7.80 4.39
N LEU A 152 -18.74 -8.22 3.13
CA LEU A 152 -18.39 -7.40 1.97
C LEU A 152 -19.07 -6.02 1.97
N GLU A 153 -20.33 -5.98 2.41
CA GLU A 153 -21.16 -4.77 2.47
C GLU A 153 -20.62 -3.72 3.46
N ASN A 154 -19.87 -4.18 4.48
CA ASN A 154 -19.31 -3.31 5.50
C ASN A 154 -17.86 -2.91 5.20
N ILE A 155 -17.17 -3.63 4.31
CA ILE A 155 -15.78 -3.33 4.00
C ILE A 155 -15.69 -2.01 3.24
N ARG A 156 -14.96 -1.08 3.84
CA ARG A 156 -14.54 0.18 3.27
C ARG A 156 -13.08 0.06 2.86
N ALA A 157 -12.75 0.51 1.66
CA ALA A 157 -11.37 0.46 1.16
C ALA A 157 -10.87 1.86 0.77
N ALA A 158 -9.58 2.09 0.96
CA ALA A 158 -8.89 3.28 0.48
C ALA A 158 -7.63 2.88 -0.29
N ILE A 159 -7.53 3.29 -1.55
CA ILE A 159 -6.32 3.18 -2.38
C ILE A 159 -5.49 4.45 -2.15
N GLY A 160 -4.27 4.27 -1.66
CA GLY A 160 -3.37 5.36 -1.31
C GLY A 160 -2.57 5.95 -2.48
N PRO A 161 -1.65 6.89 -2.18
CA PRO A 161 -0.71 7.44 -3.16
C PRO A 161 0.09 6.33 -3.83
N CYS A 162 0.11 6.34 -5.16
CA CYS A 162 0.90 5.42 -5.98
C CYS A 162 1.14 6.04 -7.36
N ILE A 163 1.91 5.37 -8.21
CA ILE A 163 2.22 5.91 -9.54
C ILE A 163 0.94 6.09 -10.36
N ALA A 164 0.79 7.24 -11.00
CA ALA A 164 -0.34 7.53 -11.88
C ALA A 164 -0.13 6.99 -13.30
N GLN A 165 -1.21 6.89 -14.07
CA GLN A 165 -1.16 6.33 -15.42
C GLN A 165 -0.18 7.12 -16.31
N GLU A 166 -0.19 8.45 -16.22
CA GLU A 166 0.67 9.35 -17.00
C GLU A 166 2.18 9.12 -16.75
N SER A 167 2.51 8.51 -15.61
CA SER A 167 3.87 8.26 -15.15
C SER A 167 4.30 6.78 -15.27
N TYR A 168 3.34 5.87 -15.51
CA TYR A 168 3.59 4.42 -15.47
C TYR A 168 3.74 3.80 -16.87
N GLU A 169 4.78 4.21 -17.59
CA GLU A 169 5.13 3.60 -18.88
C GLU A 169 5.66 2.16 -18.70
N VAL A 170 5.19 1.23 -19.53
CA VAL A 170 5.51 -0.20 -19.51
C VAL A 170 5.67 -0.75 -20.93
N GLY A 171 6.46 -1.82 -21.07
CA GLY A 171 6.73 -2.47 -22.34
C GLY A 171 5.57 -3.34 -22.85
N PRO A 172 5.67 -3.83 -24.11
CA PRO A 172 4.64 -4.70 -24.70
C PRO A 172 4.42 -5.99 -23.92
N GLU A 173 5.48 -6.60 -23.37
CA GLU A 173 5.41 -7.82 -22.57
C GLU A 173 4.56 -7.62 -21.30
N PHE A 174 4.54 -6.40 -20.77
CA PHE A 174 3.71 -6.07 -19.61
C PHE A 174 2.23 -6.08 -19.99
N LEU A 175 1.86 -5.48 -21.13
CA LEU A 175 0.48 -5.49 -21.61
C LEU A 175 0.00 -6.93 -21.86
N GLU A 176 0.83 -7.75 -22.51
CA GLU A 176 0.55 -9.17 -22.81
C GLU A 176 0.16 -9.95 -21.55
N ASN A 177 0.93 -9.80 -20.46
CA ASN A 177 0.62 -10.42 -19.17
C ASN A 177 -0.80 -10.12 -18.65
N PHE A 178 -1.36 -8.95 -18.97
CA PHE A 178 -2.71 -8.57 -18.53
C PHE A 178 -3.80 -9.09 -19.48
N ILE A 179 -3.61 -8.94 -20.80
CA ILE A 179 -4.62 -9.36 -21.78
C ILE A 179 -4.76 -10.89 -21.86
N ASP A 180 -3.67 -11.62 -21.59
CA ASP A 180 -3.68 -13.09 -21.51
C ASP A 180 -4.52 -13.60 -20.34
N GLN A 181 -4.61 -12.82 -19.26
CA GLN A 181 -5.50 -13.13 -18.14
C GLN A 181 -6.95 -12.79 -18.48
N LYS A 182 -7.20 -11.58 -18.97
CA LYS A 182 -8.50 -11.16 -19.49
C LYS A 182 -8.35 -10.07 -20.55
N ALA A 183 -8.95 -10.28 -21.72
CA ALA A 183 -8.91 -9.31 -22.82
C ALA A 183 -9.42 -7.90 -22.42
N GLU A 184 -10.38 -7.82 -21.49
CA GLU A 184 -10.91 -6.55 -20.98
C GLU A 184 -9.85 -5.70 -20.27
N TYR A 185 -8.76 -6.29 -19.73
CA TYR A 185 -7.73 -5.54 -19.02
C TYR A 185 -6.95 -4.58 -19.93
N LYS A 186 -7.06 -4.74 -21.25
CA LYS A 186 -6.56 -3.77 -22.23
C LYS A 186 -7.07 -2.35 -21.97
N SER A 187 -8.26 -2.18 -21.37
CA SER A 187 -8.82 -0.85 -21.09
C SER A 187 -8.03 -0.03 -20.07
N PHE A 188 -7.12 -0.65 -19.31
CA PHE A 188 -6.24 0.04 -18.35
C PHE A 188 -4.94 0.56 -18.98
N PHE A 189 -4.80 0.43 -20.28
CA PHE A 189 -3.62 0.83 -21.04
C PHE A 189 -4.00 1.87 -22.07
N ILE A 190 -3.18 2.91 -22.18
CA ILE A 190 -3.19 3.84 -23.32
C ILE A 190 -1.82 3.82 -23.98
N ASN A 191 -1.75 4.15 -25.26
CA ASN A 191 -0.46 4.23 -25.96
C ASN A 191 0.43 5.29 -25.29
N SER A 192 1.70 4.97 -25.12
CA SER A 192 2.70 5.97 -24.75
C SER A 192 3.24 6.69 -26.00
N GLN A 193 4.12 7.67 -25.80
CA GLN A 193 4.81 8.32 -26.92
C GLN A 193 5.87 7.43 -27.58
N LYS A 194 6.29 6.37 -26.89
CA LYS A 194 7.28 5.42 -27.36
C LYS A 194 6.57 4.25 -28.05
N ASP A 195 6.96 3.96 -29.28
CA ASP A 195 6.34 2.90 -30.07
C ASP A 195 6.42 1.54 -29.37
N GLY A 196 5.29 0.82 -29.34
CA GLY A 196 5.13 -0.45 -28.61
C GLY A 196 4.99 -0.34 -27.09
N TYR A 197 5.13 0.84 -26.49
CA TYR A 197 4.97 1.06 -25.04
C TYR A 197 3.61 1.64 -24.69
N HIS A 198 3.21 1.41 -23.44
CA HIS A 198 1.89 1.76 -22.94
C HIS A 198 1.98 2.43 -21.56
N LEU A 199 0.99 3.24 -21.22
CA LEU A 199 0.82 3.86 -19.91
C LEU A 199 -0.26 3.08 -19.14
N PHE A 200 0.13 2.46 -18.01
CA PHE A 200 -0.73 1.56 -17.24
C PHE A 200 -1.43 2.25 -16.05
N ASN A 201 -2.75 2.12 -15.98
CA ASN A 201 -3.56 2.65 -14.87
C ASN A 201 -3.63 1.66 -13.70
N LEU A 202 -2.59 1.63 -12.86
CA LEU A 202 -2.56 0.77 -11.66
C LEU A 202 -3.71 1.08 -10.69
N LYS A 203 -4.01 2.36 -10.45
CA LYS A 203 -5.09 2.76 -9.52
C LYS A 203 -6.45 2.29 -10.01
N GLY A 204 -6.77 2.57 -11.27
CA GLY A 204 -8.01 2.14 -11.90
C GLY A 204 -8.13 0.62 -11.94
N PHE A 205 -7.03 -0.09 -12.16
CA PHE A 205 -7.01 -1.55 -12.12
C PHE A 205 -7.33 -2.06 -10.71
N ALA A 206 -6.64 -1.57 -9.67
CA ALA A 206 -6.92 -1.95 -8.28
C ALA A 206 -8.37 -1.62 -7.86
N GLU A 207 -8.89 -0.47 -8.28
CA GLU A 207 -10.29 -0.08 -8.08
C GLU A 207 -11.27 -1.04 -8.75
N LYS A 208 -11.04 -1.44 -10.01
CA LYS A 208 -11.87 -2.45 -10.68
C LYS A 208 -11.87 -3.76 -9.91
N ARG A 209 -10.71 -4.24 -9.46
CA ARG A 209 -10.58 -5.50 -8.71
C ARG A 209 -11.41 -5.46 -7.42
N LEU A 210 -11.35 -4.36 -6.67
CA LEU A 210 -12.18 -4.17 -5.47
C LEU A 210 -13.68 -4.16 -5.80
N LYS A 211 -14.09 -3.43 -6.84
CA LYS A 211 -15.49 -3.34 -7.26
C LYS A 211 -16.05 -4.67 -7.75
N GLU A 212 -15.26 -5.48 -8.45
CA GLU A 212 -15.66 -6.83 -8.92
C GLU A 212 -15.99 -7.78 -7.76
N MET A 213 -15.39 -7.58 -6.59
CA MET A 213 -15.71 -8.33 -5.38
C MET A 213 -16.96 -7.83 -4.64
N GLY A 214 -17.58 -6.73 -5.09
CA GLY A 214 -18.70 -6.10 -4.40
C GLY A 214 -18.30 -5.07 -3.35
N ILE A 215 -17.04 -4.62 -3.32
CA ILE A 215 -16.63 -3.49 -2.46
C ILE A 215 -17.15 -2.19 -3.09
N MET A 216 -18.30 -1.72 -2.59
CA MET A 216 -18.99 -0.54 -3.14
C MET A 216 -18.54 0.78 -2.50
N THR A 217 -17.93 0.72 -1.31
CA THR A 217 -17.49 1.90 -0.58
C THR A 217 -15.97 2.02 -0.64
N LEU A 218 -15.50 2.79 -1.62
CA LEU A 218 -14.10 2.94 -1.98
C LEU A 218 -13.71 4.42 -2.07
N ASP A 219 -12.52 4.74 -1.57
CA ASP A 219 -11.86 6.01 -1.79
C ASP A 219 -10.54 5.78 -2.55
N THR A 220 -10.26 6.59 -3.57
CA THR A 220 -9.04 6.50 -4.37
C THR A 220 -8.34 7.85 -4.33
N LEU A 221 -7.19 7.90 -3.67
CA LEU A 221 -6.49 9.15 -3.45
C LEU A 221 -5.79 9.64 -4.74
N PRO A 222 -5.84 10.95 -5.05
CA PRO A 222 -5.47 11.47 -6.37
C PRO A 222 -3.96 11.70 -6.57
N PHE A 223 -3.11 11.15 -5.70
CA PHE A 223 -1.68 11.48 -5.69
C PHE A 223 -0.86 10.58 -6.61
N ASP A 224 0.00 11.19 -7.43
CA ASP A 224 1.06 10.50 -8.19
C ASP A 224 2.39 10.56 -7.43
N THR A 225 2.92 9.40 -7.04
CA THR A 225 4.22 9.30 -6.34
C THR A 225 5.41 9.68 -7.22
N TYR A 226 5.29 9.48 -8.54
CA TYR A 226 6.35 9.79 -9.49
C TYR A 226 6.47 11.30 -9.72
N ALA A 227 5.36 11.96 -10.10
CA ALA A 227 5.36 13.40 -10.41
C ALA A 227 5.56 14.28 -9.17
N ASN A 228 5.05 13.88 -7.99
CA ASN A 228 5.13 14.69 -6.78
C ASN A 228 6.35 14.33 -5.92
N ALA A 229 7.54 14.68 -6.43
CA ALA A 229 8.84 14.34 -5.84
C ALA A 229 9.06 14.97 -4.45
N ASP A 230 8.43 16.11 -4.16
CA ASP A 230 8.51 16.78 -2.87
C ASP A 230 7.82 15.97 -1.77
N ASN A 231 6.74 15.25 -2.10
CA ASN A 231 5.97 14.52 -1.10
C ASN A 231 6.20 13.01 -1.11
N PHE A 232 6.72 12.41 -2.18
CA PHE A 232 6.82 10.95 -2.25
C PHE A 232 8.18 10.48 -2.75
N PHE A 233 8.63 9.33 -2.25
CA PHE A 233 9.65 8.54 -2.94
C PHE A 233 8.99 7.77 -4.09
N SER A 234 9.74 7.52 -5.16
CA SER A 234 9.27 6.80 -6.33
C SER A 234 10.41 5.95 -6.86
N TYR A 235 10.18 4.64 -6.96
CA TYR A 235 11.13 3.72 -7.54
C TYR A 235 11.39 4.07 -9.01
N ARG A 236 10.33 4.34 -9.78
CA ARG A 236 10.39 4.73 -11.19
C ARG A 236 11.26 5.98 -11.38
N ARG A 237 11.10 7.00 -10.54
CA ARG A 237 11.93 8.21 -10.61
C ARG A 237 13.39 7.91 -10.30
N THR A 238 13.65 7.12 -9.26
CA THR A 238 15.00 6.65 -8.94
C THR A 238 15.63 5.90 -10.11
N THR A 239 14.89 5.03 -10.82
CA THR A 239 15.40 4.35 -12.02
C THR A 239 15.72 5.32 -13.16
N HIS A 240 14.89 6.34 -13.41
CA HIS A 240 15.16 7.34 -14.44
C HIS A 240 16.38 8.21 -14.10
N HIS A 241 16.65 8.42 -12.82
CA HIS A 241 17.83 9.17 -12.35
C HIS A 241 19.08 8.30 -12.18
N ASN A 242 19.01 6.98 -12.40
CA ASN A 242 20.09 6.02 -12.13
C ASN A 242 20.63 6.11 -10.69
N GLU A 243 19.74 6.37 -9.73
CA GLU A 243 20.05 6.34 -8.30
C GLU A 243 20.20 4.89 -7.81
N GLN A 244 21.10 4.64 -6.86
CA GLN A 244 21.43 3.27 -6.41
C GLN A 244 20.36 2.65 -5.51
N ASP A 245 19.60 3.46 -4.78
CA ASP A 245 18.52 3.02 -3.89
C ASP A 245 17.52 4.16 -3.66
N TYR A 246 16.42 3.87 -2.96
CA TYR A 246 15.30 4.77 -2.75
C TYR A 246 14.65 4.55 -1.38
N GLY A 247 14.09 5.64 -0.82
CA GLY A 247 13.27 5.54 0.39
C GLY A 247 11.91 4.90 0.11
N ARG A 248 11.26 4.39 1.17
CA ARG A 248 9.92 3.79 1.09
C ARG A 248 8.95 4.52 2.03
N GLN A 249 7.79 4.89 1.51
CA GLN A 249 6.67 5.36 2.32
C GLN A 249 6.15 4.22 3.21
N LEU A 250 5.41 4.58 4.25
CA LEU A 250 4.63 3.64 5.04
C LEU A 250 3.16 4.05 5.00
N SER A 251 2.29 3.10 4.67
CA SER A 251 0.84 3.23 4.81
C SER A 251 0.39 2.36 5.96
N VAL A 252 -0.40 2.92 6.89
CA VAL A 252 -0.76 2.24 8.13
C VAL A 252 -2.26 2.29 8.36
N ILE A 253 -2.82 1.20 8.87
CA ILE A 253 -4.14 1.17 9.50
C ILE A 253 -4.05 0.41 10.83
N MET A 254 -4.73 0.90 11.84
CA MET A 254 -4.75 0.36 13.18
C MET A 254 -6.14 0.48 13.77
N ARG A 255 -6.54 -0.53 14.51
CA ARG A 255 -7.72 -0.50 15.38
C ARG A 255 -7.30 -0.10 16.78
N GLN A 256 -7.95 0.90 17.36
CA GLN A 256 -7.78 1.34 18.76
C GLN A 256 -8.55 0.43 19.73
#